data_AF-A0A1Z4RD56-F1
#
_entry.id   AF-A0A1Z4RD56-F1
#
_cell.length_a   1.000
_cell.length_b   1.000
_cell.length_c   1.000
_cell.angle_alpha   90.00
_cell.angle_beta   90.00
_cell.angle_gamma   90.00
#
_symmetry.space_group_name_H-M   'P 1'
#
loop_
_entity.id
_entity.type
_entity.pdbx_description
1 polymer ?
#
loop_
_entity_poly.entity_id
_entity_poly.type
_entity_poly.pdbx_seq_one_letter_code
_entity_poly.pdbx_strand_id
1 'polypeptide(L)'
;MGTQILDISPVGRVEGDLDVRVEIENGQVVNAWTHAELFRGFEVILRGKDPQAGLIVTPRVCGICGASHLTSAAWALDTAWGTTVPRNAILARNLGQIAETIQSIPRYFYGLFAIDLTHSKYRHSPYYQEACKRFSAFTGTSYEQGITLSAKPVEIYALFGGQWPHSSYMEINGGIAYIIRVWKG
;
A
#
# COMPACT_ATOMS: atom_id res chain seq x y z
N MET A 1 39.96 1.65 -13.92
CA MET A 1 38.58 2.16 -14.01
C MET A 1 38.15 2.43 -12.59
N GLY A 2 37.76 3.67 -12.26
CA GLY A 2 37.44 4.04 -10.88
C GLY A 2 36.00 3.70 -10.53
N THR A 3 35.76 3.38 -9.26
CA THR A 3 34.42 3.21 -8.67
C THR A 3 33.68 4.54 -8.72
N GLN A 4 32.47 4.54 -9.29
CA GLN A 4 31.56 5.70 -9.30
C GLN A 4 30.52 5.55 -8.19
N ILE A 5 30.25 6.60 -7.44
CA ILE A 5 29.19 6.61 -6.42
C ILE A 5 28.01 7.41 -6.95
N LEU A 6 26.81 6.84 -6.85
CA LEU A 6 25.55 7.50 -7.17
C LEU A 6 24.66 7.48 -5.94
N ASP A 7 24.30 8.67 -5.47
CA ASP A 7 23.32 8.88 -4.39
C ASP A 7 21.97 9.30 -4.99
N ILE A 8 20.93 8.52 -4.72
CA ILE A 8 19.55 8.76 -5.13
C ILE A 8 18.74 9.12 -3.88
N SER A 9 18.50 10.42 -3.67
CA SER A 9 17.78 10.93 -2.49
C SER A 9 16.91 12.15 -2.86
N PRO A 10 15.59 12.12 -2.59
CA PRO A 10 14.79 10.93 -2.26
C PRO A 10 14.55 10.07 -3.52
N VAL A 11 14.32 8.77 -3.31
CA VAL A 11 13.76 7.91 -4.36
C VAL A 11 12.32 8.36 -4.63
N GLY A 12 12.05 8.82 -5.85
CA GLY A 12 10.71 9.23 -6.27
C GLY A 12 9.78 8.05 -6.55
N ARG A 13 8.46 8.31 -6.55
CA ARG A 13 7.40 7.33 -6.88
C ARG A 13 7.44 6.05 -6.03
N VAL A 14 7.76 6.19 -4.74
CA VAL A 14 7.58 5.17 -3.71
C VAL A 14 6.84 5.77 -2.52
N GLU A 15 6.36 4.94 -1.59
CA GLU A 15 5.82 5.41 -0.32
C GLU A 15 6.93 5.48 0.72
N GLY A 16 6.93 6.57 1.51
CA GLY A 16 7.92 6.82 2.55
C GLY A 16 9.21 7.47 2.05
N ASP A 17 10.10 7.74 3.00
CA ASP A 17 11.40 8.36 2.78
C ASP A 17 12.45 7.26 2.58
N LEU A 18 12.90 7.09 1.34
CA LEU A 18 13.90 6.11 0.95
C LEU A 18 15.01 6.77 0.14
N ASP A 19 16.24 6.56 0.59
CA ASP A 19 17.44 6.91 -0.15
C ASP A 19 18.21 5.65 -0.56
N VAL A 20 18.85 5.71 -1.72
CA VAL A 20 19.64 4.60 -2.25
C VAL A 20 20.99 5.12 -2.71
N ARG A 21 22.06 4.60 -2.11
CA ARG A 21 23.44 4.77 -2.57
C ARG A 21 23.86 3.54 -3.34
N VAL A 22 24.47 3.71 -4.51
CA VAL A 22 25.09 2.61 -5.25
C VAL A 22 26.52 2.93 -5.66
N GLU A 23 27.37 1.92 -5.61
CA GLU A 23 28.70 1.94 -6.21
C GLU A 23 28.66 1.21 -7.55
N ILE A 24 29.26 1.82 -8.56
CA ILE A 24 29.25 1.34 -9.93
C ILE A 24 30.68 1.15 -10.41
N GLU A 25 31.01 -0.06 -10.83
CA GLU A 25 32.27 -0.40 -11.50
C GLU A 25 31.99 -1.01 -12.86
N ASN A 26 32.69 -0.55 -13.88
CA ASN A 26 32.54 -1.05 -15.26
C ASN A 26 31.09 -1.07 -15.75
N GLY A 27 30.28 -0.10 -15.31
CA GLY A 27 28.86 0.03 -15.67
C GLY A 27 27.91 -0.92 -14.92
N GLN A 28 28.39 -1.65 -13.92
CA GLN A 28 27.58 -2.56 -13.09
C GLN A 28 27.58 -2.09 -11.65
N VAL A 29 26.43 -2.23 -10.98
CA VAL A 29 26.33 -1.98 -9.54
C VAL A 29 27.09 -3.08 -8.80
N VAL A 30 28.10 -2.70 -8.01
CA VAL A 30 28.91 -3.62 -7.20
C VAL A 30 28.51 -3.61 -5.73
N ASN A 31 28.02 -2.47 -5.23
CA ASN A 31 27.44 -2.34 -3.90
C ASN A 31 26.21 -1.44 -3.92
N ALA A 32 25.30 -1.66 -2.98
CA ALA A 32 24.11 -0.83 -2.77
C ALA A 32 23.77 -0.73 -1.28
N TRP A 33 23.35 0.47 -0.86
CA TRP A 33 22.86 0.75 0.48
C TRP A 33 21.51 1.46 0.39
N THR A 34 20.56 1.01 1.20
CA THR A 34 19.23 1.62 1.32
C THR A 34 19.12 2.29 2.68
N HIS A 35 18.76 3.56 2.72
CA HIS A 35 18.53 4.30 3.96
C HIS A 35 17.06 4.72 4.04
N ALA A 36 16.36 4.25 5.07
CA ALA A 36 15.02 4.72 5.40
C ALA A 36 15.14 5.72 6.55
N GLU A 37 15.02 7.01 6.24
CA GLU A 37 15.40 8.08 7.19
C GLU A 37 14.29 8.42 8.20
N LEU A 38 13.05 8.03 7.93
CA LEU A 38 11.91 8.33 8.79
C LEU A 38 11.66 7.24 9.84
N PHE A 39 11.80 7.61 11.12
CA PHE A 39 11.37 6.80 12.24
C PHE A 39 10.20 7.45 13.01
N ARG A 40 9.09 6.72 13.17
CA ARG A 40 7.90 7.15 13.94
C ARG A 40 7.70 6.40 15.27
N GLY A 41 8.27 5.21 15.43
CA GLY A 41 8.27 4.48 16.71
C GLY A 41 6.91 3.98 17.21
N PHE A 42 6.00 3.53 16.33
CA PHE A 42 4.68 3.02 16.70
C PHE A 42 4.70 1.91 17.77
N GLU A 43 5.71 1.05 17.75
CA GLU A 43 5.90 -0.02 18.74
C GLU A 43 6.16 0.55 20.14
N VAL A 44 6.93 1.64 20.23
CA VAL A 44 7.19 2.34 21.50
C VAL A 44 5.94 3.05 21.97
N ILE A 45 5.21 3.71 21.05
CA ILE A 45 3.95 4.42 21.35
C ILE A 45 2.90 3.48 21.94
N LEU A 46 2.84 2.23 21.47
CA LEU A 46 1.85 1.25 21.91
C LEU A 46 2.19 0.56 23.25
N ARG A 47 3.42 0.70 23.77
CA ARG A 47 3.78 0.10 25.06
C ARG A 47 2.93 0.65 26.20
N GLY A 48 2.39 -0.25 27.02
CA GLY A 48 1.57 0.10 28.19
C GLY A 48 0.21 0.71 27.86
N LYS A 49 -0.19 0.76 26.57
CA LYS A 49 -1.54 1.16 26.17
C LYS A 49 -2.48 -0.04 26.17
N ASP A 50 -3.78 0.24 26.17
CA ASP A 50 -4.80 -0.78 25.92
C ASP A 50 -4.50 -1.48 24.59
N PRO A 51 -4.46 -2.82 24.53
CA PRO A 51 -4.22 -3.56 23.28
C PRO A 51 -5.14 -3.14 22.12
N GLN A 52 -6.37 -2.71 22.41
CA GLN A 52 -7.33 -2.24 21.41
C GLN A 52 -6.90 -0.94 20.73
N ALA A 53 -6.05 -0.13 21.39
CA ALA A 53 -5.48 1.05 20.77
C ALA A 53 -4.71 0.70 19.48
N GLY A 54 -4.20 -0.54 19.37
CA GLY A 54 -3.58 -1.06 18.15
C GLY A 54 -4.51 -0.98 16.93
N LEU A 55 -5.80 -1.25 17.06
CA LEU A 55 -6.77 -1.18 15.96
C LEU A 55 -6.87 0.24 15.35
N ILE A 56 -6.67 1.26 16.18
CA ILE A 56 -6.73 2.66 15.73
C ILE A 56 -5.35 3.13 15.31
N VAL A 57 -4.30 2.74 16.00
CA VAL A 57 -2.96 3.31 15.82
C VAL A 57 -2.21 2.64 14.66
N THR A 58 -2.28 1.32 14.50
CA THR A 58 -1.50 0.62 13.46
C THR A 58 -1.90 0.98 12.03
N PRO A 59 -3.16 1.30 11.67
CA PRO A 59 -3.49 1.73 10.31
C PRO A 59 -2.79 3.03 9.92
N ARG A 60 -2.31 3.84 10.88
CA ARG A 60 -1.57 5.09 10.62
C ARG A 60 -0.09 4.84 10.33
N VAL A 61 0.37 3.59 10.39
CA VAL A 61 1.72 3.21 9.95
C VAL A 61 1.87 3.47 8.45
N CYS A 62 0.87 3.18 7.62
CA CYS A 62 0.92 3.48 6.18
C CYS A 62 -0.46 3.90 5.66
N GLY A 63 -0.51 4.97 4.86
CA GLY A 63 -1.74 5.46 4.24
C GLY A 63 -2.23 4.64 3.05
N ILE A 64 -1.38 3.80 2.46
CA ILE A 64 -1.72 2.98 1.29
C ILE A 64 -2.24 1.59 1.71
N CYS A 65 -1.59 0.96 2.69
CA CYS A 65 -1.91 -0.38 3.19
C CYS A 65 -2.47 -0.38 4.63
N GLY A 66 -3.20 0.68 4.99
CA GLY A 66 -3.76 0.83 6.33
C GLY A 66 -4.73 -0.30 6.73
N ALA A 67 -5.48 -0.88 5.80
CA ALA A 67 -6.35 -2.03 6.05
C ALA A 67 -5.54 -3.29 6.38
N SER A 68 -4.40 -3.48 5.73
CA SER A 68 -3.50 -4.60 6.02
C SER A 68 -2.97 -4.52 7.46
N HIS A 69 -2.61 -3.31 7.92
CA HIS A 69 -2.25 -3.07 9.33
C HIS A 69 -3.42 -3.28 10.29
N LEU A 70 -4.62 -2.81 9.95
CA LEU A 70 -5.84 -3.03 10.74
C LEU A 70 -6.14 -4.53 10.87
N THR A 71 -6.12 -5.24 9.75
CA THR A 71 -6.39 -6.68 9.66
C THR A 71 -5.42 -7.46 10.53
N SER A 72 -4.13 -7.14 10.45
CA SER A 72 -3.09 -7.78 11.24
C SER A 72 -3.27 -7.52 12.74
N ALA A 73 -3.60 -6.27 13.13
CA ALA A 73 -3.88 -5.93 14.52
C ALA A 73 -5.12 -6.67 15.05
N ALA A 74 -6.20 -6.74 14.27
CA ALA A 74 -7.41 -7.45 14.65
C ALA A 74 -7.16 -8.95 14.86
N TRP A 75 -6.46 -9.61 13.93
CA TRP A 75 -6.11 -11.02 14.07
C TRP A 75 -5.17 -11.30 15.25
N ALA A 76 -4.20 -10.41 15.50
CA ALA A 76 -3.30 -10.54 16.65
C ALA A 76 -4.08 -10.48 17.97
N LEU A 77 -5.04 -9.56 18.08
CA LEU A 77 -5.91 -9.43 19.24
C LEU A 77 -6.86 -10.61 19.43
N ASP A 78 -7.53 -11.06 18.36
CA ASP A 78 -8.42 -12.23 18.43
C ASP A 78 -7.66 -13.49 18.84
N THR A 79 -6.42 -13.64 18.37
CA THR A 79 -5.53 -14.74 18.78
C THR A 79 -5.15 -14.63 20.26
N ALA A 80 -4.76 -13.44 20.72
CA ALA A 80 -4.37 -13.20 22.11
C ALA A 80 -5.53 -13.43 23.10
N TRP A 81 -6.77 -13.16 22.69
CA TRP A 81 -7.98 -13.37 23.50
C TRP A 81 -8.63 -14.74 23.29
N GLY A 82 -8.14 -15.58 22.39
CA GLY A 82 -8.76 -16.88 22.09
C GLY A 82 -10.18 -16.74 21.53
N THR A 83 -10.44 -15.67 20.78
CA THR A 83 -11.78 -15.34 20.29
C THR A 83 -12.15 -16.19 19.06
N THR A 84 -13.33 -16.81 19.10
CA THR A 84 -13.94 -17.44 17.91
C THR A 84 -14.64 -16.38 17.06
N VAL A 85 -13.98 -15.95 15.99
CA VAL A 85 -14.52 -14.93 15.07
C VAL A 85 -15.70 -15.51 14.26
N PRO A 86 -16.90 -14.88 14.27
CA PRO A 86 -18.03 -15.33 13.47
C PRO A 86 -17.70 -15.32 11.97
N ARG A 87 -18.23 -16.31 11.22
CA ARG A 87 -17.98 -16.44 9.77
C ARG A 87 -18.24 -15.16 8.98
N ASN A 88 -19.31 -14.44 9.29
CA ASN A 88 -19.65 -13.20 8.60
C ASN A 88 -18.62 -12.09 8.84
N ALA A 89 -18.00 -12.04 10.02
CA ALA A 89 -16.92 -11.10 10.31
C ALA A 89 -15.66 -11.46 9.53
N ILE A 90 -15.31 -12.74 9.42
CA ILE A 90 -14.19 -13.20 8.57
C ILE A 90 -14.41 -12.77 7.12
N LEU A 91 -15.61 -12.99 6.58
CA LEU A 91 -15.95 -12.59 5.21
C LEU A 91 -15.84 -11.08 5.01
N ALA A 92 -16.37 -10.27 5.93
CA ALA A 92 -16.29 -8.81 5.84
C ALA A 92 -14.84 -8.29 5.93
N ARG A 93 -14.02 -8.87 6.82
CA ARG A 93 -12.58 -8.54 6.92
C ARG A 93 -11.85 -8.88 5.62
N ASN A 94 -12.11 -10.05 5.05
CA ASN A 94 -11.53 -10.48 3.78
C ASN A 94 -11.97 -9.58 2.62
N LEU A 95 -13.24 -9.18 2.54
CA LEU A 95 -13.73 -8.27 1.52
C LEU A 95 -13.03 -6.91 1.57
N GLY A 96 -12.81 -6.36 2.77
CA GLY A 96 -12.04 -5.13 2.93
C GLY A 96 -10.58 -5.29 2.48
N GLN A 97 -9.91 -6.38 2.85
CA GLN A 97 -8.54 -6.65 2.41
C GLN A 97 -8.42 -6.82 0.88
N ILE A 98 -9.39 -7.50 0.27
CA ILE A 98 -9.47 -7.65 -1.19
C ILE A 98 -9.68 -6.29 -1.85
N ALA A 99 -10.60 -5.47 -1.35
CA ALA A 99 -10.85 -4.14 -1.89
C ALA A 99 -9.60 -3.23 -1.78
N GLU A 100 -8.87 -3.27 -0.65
CA GLU A 100 -7.59 -2.56 -0.51
C GLU A 100 -6.54 -3.05 -1.52
N THR A 101 -6.46 -4.36 -1.74
CA THR A 101 -5.52 -4.94 -2.71
C THR A 101 -5.85 -4.46 -4.13
N ILE A 102 -7.13 -4.50 -4.51
CA ILE A 102 -7.58 -4.11 -5.85
C ILE A 102 -7.43 -2.60 -6.08
N GLN A 103 -7.54 -1.73 -5.07
CA GLN A 103 -7.19 -0.31 -5.26
C GLN A 103 -5.68 -0.09 -5.37
N SER A 104 -4.86 -0.84 -4.62
CA SER A 104 -3.41 -0.60 -4.53
C SER A 104 -2.68 -0.97 -5.83
N ILE A 105 -3.04 -2.11 -6.44
CA ILE A 105 -2.40 -2.62 -7.68
C ILE A 105 -2.39 -1.59 -8.82
N PRO A 106 -3.52 -1.00 -9.25
CA PRO A 106 -3.50 -0.04 -10.35
C PRO A 106 -2.78 1.26 -9.99
N ARG A 107 -2.82 1.70 -8.73
CA ARG A 107 -2.06 2.88 -8.29
C ARG A 107 -0.56 2.64 -8.34
N TYR A 108 -0.12 1.49 -7.84
CA TYR A 108 1.27 1.06 -7.97
C TYR A 108 1.69 0.96 -9.43
N PHE A 109 0.93 0.23 -10.25
CA PHE A 109 1.32 -0.03 -11.62
C PHE A 109 1.30 1.25 -12.46
N TYR A 110 0.17 1.96 -12.53
CA TYR A 110 0.03 3.13 -13.42
C TYR A 110 0.66 4.40 -12.83
N GLY A 111 0.58 4.58 -11.51
CA GLY A 111 1.01 5.81 -10.84
C GLY A 111 2.47 5.81 -10.42
N LEU A 112 3.07 4.63 -10.22
CA LEU A 112 4.44 4.51 -9.71
C LEU A 112 5.35 3.81 -10.74
N PHE A 113 5.09 2.53 -11.04
CA PHE A 113 6.01 1.68 -11.79
C PHE A 113 6.03 1.95 -13.31
N ALA A 114 4.88 1.95 -13.97
CA ALA A 114 4.80 1.95 -15.44
C ALA A 114 5.35 3.24 -16.08
N ILE A 115 5.42 4.34 -15.32
CA ILE A 115 6.06 5.58 -15.78
C ILE A 115 7.56 5.34 -16.08
N ASP A 116 8.24 4.42 -15.38
CA ASP A 116 9.63 4.08 -15.66
C ASP A 116 9.83 3.54 -17.07
N LEU A 117 8.82 2.85 -17.61
CA LEU A 117 8.87 2.27 -18.95
C LEU A 117 8.93 3.34 -20.05
N THR A 118 8.61 4.60 -19.71
CA THR A 118 8.67 5.74 -20.62
C THR A 118 10.04 6.43 -20.64
N HIS A 119 10.99 5.96 -19.82
CA HIS A 119 12.32 6.55 -19.74
C HIS A 119 13.13 6.34 -21.03
N SER A 120 13.89 7.37 -21.43
CA SER A 120 14.65 7.40 -22.69
C SER A 120 15.65 6.25 -22.87
N LYS A 121 16.10 5.64 -21.77
CA LYS A 121 16.96 4.44 -21.77
C LYS A 121 16.33 3.25 -22.52
N TYR A 122 15.00 3.19 -22.59
CA TYR A 122 14.27 2.12 -23.26
C TYR A 122 13.99 2.39 -24.74
N ARG A 123 14.49 3.50 -25.33
CA ARG A 123 14.23 3.89 -26.73
C ARG A 123 14.51 2.82 -27.79
N HIS A 124 15.45 1.90 -27.52
CA HIS A 124 15.79 0.81 -28.43
C HIS A 124 14.84 -0.38 -28.35
N SER A 125 13.95 -0.43 -27.35
CA SER A 125 12.93 -1.47 -27.23
C SER A 125 11.85 -1.27 -28.30
N PRO A 126 11.38 -2.35 -28.96
CA PRO A 126 10.27 -2.27 -29.90
C PRO A 126 8.96 -1.78 -29.25
N TYR A 127 8.85 -1.88 -27.92
CA TYR A 127 7.67 -1.48 -27.16
C TYR A 127 7.72 -0.04 -26.62
N TYR A 128 8.83 0.69 -26.82
CA TYR A 128 9.02 2.01 -26.22
C TYR A 128 7.94 3.02 -26.62
N GLN A 129 7.62 3.09 -27.91
CA GLN A 129 6.60 4.03 -28.40
C GLN A 129 5.22 3.74 -27.80
N GLU A 130 4.88 2.45 -27.66
CA GLU A 130 3.61 2.03 -27.05
C GLU A 130 3.60 2.30 -25.54
N ALA A 131 4.72 2.07 -24.85
CA ALA A 131 4.88 2.38 -23.44
C ALA A 131 4.70 3.89 -23.18
N CYS A 132 5.35 4.75 -23.97
CA CYS A 132 5.16 6.20 -23.90
C CYS A 132 3.70 6.59 -24.16
N LYS A 133 3.04 6.00 -25.17
CA LYS A 133 1.65 6.29 -25.47
C LYS A 133 0.70 5.91 -24.32
N ARG A 134 0.95 4.79 -23.63
CA ARG A 134 0.05 4.27 -22.59
C ARG A 134 0.33 4.83 -21.19
N PHE A 135 1.59 4.94 -20.82
CA PHE A 135 2.02 5.10 -19.43
C PHE A 135 2.67 6.44 -19.10
N SER A 136 2.79 7.36 -20.09
CA SER A 136 3.30 8.70 -19.80
C SER A 136 2.45 9.37 -18.72
N ALA A 137 3.11 9.97 -17.74
CA ALA A 137 2.42 10.66 -16.65
C ALA A 137 1.51 11.75 -17.23
N PHE A 138 0.24 11.75 -16.80
CA PHE A 138 -0.83 12.70 -17.19
C PHE A 138 -1.27 12.68 -18.66
N THR A 139 -0.44 12.26 -19.61
CA THR A 139 -0.77 12.26 -21.05
C THR A 139 -1.02 10.87 -21.62
N GLY A 140 -0.62 9.81 -20.90
CA GLY A 140 -0.76 8.43 -21.33
C GLY A 140 -2.21 7.97 -21.36
N THR A 141 -2.60 7.24 -22.40
CA THR A 141 -3.99 6.78 -22.59
C THR A 141 -4.50 5.88 -21.47
N SER A 142 -3.60 5.12 -20.83
CA SER A 142 -3.94 4.19 -19.75
C SER A 142 -3.62 4.73 -18.36
N TYR A 143 -2.84 5.81 -18.26
CA TYR A 143 -2.44 6.40 -16.98
C TYR A 143 -3.65 6.90 -16.18
N GLU A 144 -4.41 7.82 -16.77
CA GLU A 144 -5.58 8.41 -16.11
C GLU A 144 -6.65 7.36 -15.80
N GLN A 145 -6.94 6.48 -16.77
CA GLN A 145 -7.92 5.41 -16.59
C GLN A 145 -7.51 4.46 -15.45
N GLY A 146 -6.24 4.07 -15.39
CA GLY A 146 -5.72 3.19 -14.34
C GLY A 146 -5.85 3.79 -12.95
N ILE A 147 -5.51 5.07 -12.80
CA ILE A 147 -5.60 5.76 -11.51
C ILE A 147 -7.06 6.01 -11.11
N THR A 148 -7.89 6.49 -12.02
CA THR A 148 -9.30 6.80 -11.72
C THR A 148 -10.10 5.53 -11.41
N LEU A 149 -9.79 4.39 -12.06
CA LEU A 149 -10.44 3.12 -11.77
C LEU A 149 -10.18 2.65 -10.32
N SER A 150 -9.03 3.01 -9.74
CA SER A 150 -8.70 2.69 -8.35
C SER A 150 -9.61 3.37 -7.31
N ALA A 151 -10.44 4.33 -7.72
CA ALA A 151 -11.44 4.93 -6.83
C ALA A 151 -12.61 3.98 -6.54
N LYS A 152 -13.00 3.11 -7.49
CA LYS A 152 -14.15 2.20 -7.29
C LYS A 152 -13.94 1.18 -6.16
N PRO A 153 -12.79 0.48 -6.05
CA PRO A 153 -12.56 -0.40 -4.91
C PRO A 153 -12.45 0.37 -3.59
N VAL A 154 -12.06 1.65 -3.62
CA VAL A 154 -12.09 2.53 -2.43
C VAL A 154 -13.54 2.81 -1.99
N GLU A 155 -14.46 3.07 -2.92
CA GLU A 155 -15.89 3.21 -2.61
C GLU A 155 -16.45 1.91 -2.00
N ILE A 156 -16.13 0.76 -2.61
CA ILE A 156 -16.48 -0.56 -2.07
C ILE A 156 -15.95 -0.66 -0.65
N TYR A 157 -14.66 -0.41 -0.43
CA TYR A 157 -14.05 -0.46 0.89
C TYR A 157 -14.77 0.46 1.89
N ALA A 158 -15.12 1.69 1.51
CA ALA A 158 -15.80 2.65 2.37
C ALA A 158 -17.21 2.19 2.79
N LEU A 159 -17.92 1.40 1.96
CA LEU A 159 -19.22 0.84 2.34
C LEU A 159 -19.14 -0.12 3.54
N PHE A 160 -18.02 -0.84 3.70
CA PHE A 160 -17.79 -1.76 4.82
C PHE A 160 -16.99 -1.10 5.94
N GLY A 161 -15.99 -0.31 5.55
CA GLY A 161 -14.98 0.31 6.41
C GLY A 161 -15.36 1.67 6.98
N GLY A 162 -16.46 2.26 6.51
CA GLY A 162 -16.86 3.64 6.78
C GLY A 162 -16.06 4.67 5.98
N GLN A 163 -14.74 4.50 5.92
CA GLN A 163 -13.83 5.40 5.18
C GLN A 163 -12.57 4.68 4.70
N TRP A 164 -11.89 5.28 3.74
CA TRP A 164 -10.51 4.95 3.37
C TRP A 164 -9.80 6.24 2.97
N PRO A 165 -8.55 6.48 3.43
CA PRO A 165 -7.73 5.61 4.28
C PRO A 165 -8.19 5.56 5.74
N HIS A 166 -7.62 4.61 6.50
CA HIS A 166 -7.80 4.47 7.96
C HIS A 166 -9.24 4.20 8.44
N SER A 167 -9.83 3.08 8.01
CA SER A 167 -11.09 2.60 8.59
C SER A 167 -10.92 2.13 10.04
N SER A 168 -12.07 1.99 10.71
CA SER A 168 -12.16 1.49 12.10
C SER A 168 -13.21 0.38 12.25
N TYR A 169 -13.56 -0.32 11.17
CA TYR A 169 -14.69 -1.26 11.16
C TYR A 169 -14.40 -2.63 11.77
N MET A 170 -13.14 -2.97 12.03
CA MET A 170 -12.78 -4.21 12.71
C MET A 170 -12.82 -3.95 14.22
N GLU A 171 -13.75 -4.63 14.90
CA GLU A 171 -13.97 -4.46 16.33
C GLU A 171 -13.49 -5.67 17.14
N ILE A 172 -13.50 -5.48 18.45
CA ILE A 172 -13.08 -6.42 19.50
C ILE A 172 -14.01 -7.65 19.49
N ASN A 173 -13.52 -8.79 19.99
CA ASN A 173 -14.26 -10.05 20.09
C ASN A 173 -14.77 -10.59 18.74
N GLY A 174 -13.96 -10.47 17.68
CA GLY A 174 -14.35 -10.97 16.36
C GLY A 174 -15.45 -10.16 15.69
N GLY A 175 -15.77 -8.98 16.21
CA GLY A 175 -16.80 -8.09 15.68
C GLY A 175 -16.39 -7.36 14.41
N ILE A 176 -17.41 -6.88 13.70
CA ILE A 176 -17.31 -5.79 12.73
C ILE A 176 -18.33 -4.72 13.15
N ALA A 177 -17.95 -3.44 13.10
CA ALA A 177 -18.77 -2.31 13.54
C ALA A 177 -20.09 -2.20 12.75
N TYR A 178 -20.10 -2.68 11.50
CA TYR A 178 -21.24 -2.59 10.61
C TYR A 178 -21.70 -3.99 10.19
N ILE A 179 -22.87 -4.41 10.68
CA ILE A 179 -23.62 -5.50 10.04
C ILE A 179 -24.22 -4.93 8.76
N ILE A 180 -23.74 -5.43 7.63
CA ILE A 180 -24.28 -5.11 6.31
C ILE A 180 -25.74 -5.59 6.25
N ARG A 181 -26.70 -4.67 6.39
CA ARG A 181 -28.13 -4.92 6.09
C ARG A 181 -28.39 -4.86 4.57
N VAL A 182 -27.61 -5.55 3.76
CA VAL A 182 -27.77 -5.49 2.28
C VAL A 182 -28.49 -6.73 1.73
N TRP A 183 -28.80 -7.73 2.56
CA TRP A 183 -29.64 -8.86 2.16
C TRP A 183 -30.76 -9.10 3.18
N LYS A 184 -31.83 -8.33 3.06
CA LYS A 184 -33.17 -8.85 3.31
C LYS A 184 -33.70 -9.27 1.95
N GLY A 185 -33.64 -10.57 1.67
CA GLY A 185 -34.48 -11.17 0.63
C GLY A 185 -35.95 -11.06 1.01
#